data_AF-A0A0H5RHE0-F1
#
_entry.id   AF-A0A0H5RHE0-F1
#
_cell.length_a   1.000
_cell.length_b   1.000
_cell.length_c   1.000
_cell.angle_alpha   90.00
_cell.angle_beta   90.00
_cell.angle_gamma   90.00
#
_symmetry.space_group_name_H-M   'P 1'
#
loop_
_entity.id
_entity.type
_entity.pdbx_description
1 polymer ?
#
loop_
_entity_poly.entity_id
_entity_poly.type
_entity_poly.pdbx_seq_one_letter_code
_entity_poly.pdbx_strand_id
1 'polypeptide(L)'
;AENLLFFKAASLFRDEATKALDCSCSSPKSRHSTIERGSFRLKLESLTSITGAKSRDHRMMAFDLYKNYLAVGAPLEVNLSGEISADLHLLFDQVMSDGTVGKIVPEPEYQKICDPLLFESARKSIGLLIASDMLPRFKQDPKGKGIWADFRRVADAKKKSDK
;
A
#
# COMPACT_ATOMS: atom_id res chain seq x y z
N ALA A 1 -13.03 -6.55 4.33
CA ALA A 1 -12.52 -6.14 3.00
C ALA A 1 -11.41 -5.09 3.12
N GLU A 2 -11.54 -4.17 4.08
CA GLU A 2 -10.52 -3.26 4.62
C GLU A 2 -9.11 -3.86 4.70
N ASN A 3 -8.94 -5.07 5.25
CA ASN A 3 -7.63 -5.73 5.33
C ASN A 3 -6.94 -5.91 3.96
N LEU A 4 -7.69 -6.32 2.93
CA LEU A 4 -7.15 -6.48 1.58
C LEU A 4 -6.85 -5.13 0.92
N LEU A 5 -7.69 -4.13 1.17
CA LEU A 5 -7.51 -2.78 0.65
C LEU A 5 -6.27 -2.12 1.27
N PHE A 6 -6.11 -2.20 2.59
CA PHE A 6 -4.92 -1.73 3.29
C PHE A 6 -3.67 -2.46 2.82
N PHE A 7 -3.68 -3.81 2.77
CA PHE A 7 -2.53 -4.58 2.31
C PHE A 7 -2.06 -4.14 0.92
N LYS A 8 -3.01 -3.91 0.01
CA LYS A 8 -2.72 -3.40 -1.33
C LYS A 8 -2.19 -1.96 -1.30
N ALA A 9 -2.84 -1.07 -0.55
CA ALA A 9 -2.43 0.33 -0.42
C ALA A 9 -1.01 0.46 0.16
N ALA A 10 -0.70 -0.28 1.22
CA ALA A 10 0.62 -0.32 1.84
C ALA A 10 1.69 -0.91 0.89
N SER A 11 1.33 -1.90 0.08
CA SER A 11 2.25 -2.45 -0.94
C SER A 11 2.55 -1.41 -2.03
N LEU A 12 1.53 -0.68 -2.50
CA LEU A 12 1.69 0.40 -3.47
C LEU A 12 2.52 1.55 -2.91
N PHE A 13 2.30 1.92 -1.65
CA PHE A 13 3.09 2.93 -0.97
C PHE A 13 4.57 2.57 -0.99
N ARG A 14 4.94 1.36 -0.54
CA ARG A 14 6.32 0.87 -0.57
C ARG A 14 6.91 0.92 -1.98
N ASP A 15 6.21 0.35 -2.96
CA ASP A 15 6.73 0.27 -4.33
C ASP A 15 6.95 1.68 -4.94
N GLU A 16 6.10 2.64 -4.61
CA GLU A 16 6.26 4.03 -5.06
C GLU A 16 7.37 4.77 -4.29
N ALA A 17 7.50 4.50 -2.99
CA ALA A 17 8.58 5.01 -2.14
C ALA A 17 9.96 4.57 -2.66
N THR A 18 10.10 3.27 -2.94
CA THR A 18 11.35 2.68 -3.44
C THR A 18 11.75 3.28 -4.78
N LYS A 19 10.80 3.46 -5.72
CA LYS A 19 11.10 4.14 -7.00
C LYS A 19 11.56 5.59 -6.79
N ALA A 20 10.94 6.31 -5.86
CA ALA A 20 11.32 7.70 -5.58
C ALA A 20 12.76 7.80 -5.03
N LEU A 21 13.18 6.84 -4.20
CA LEU A 21 14.56 6.70 -3.73
C LEU A 21 15.51 6.38 -4.90
N ASP A 22 15.19 5.43 -5.76
CA ASP A 22 16.05 5.04 -6.90
C ASP A 22 16.24 6.18 -7.92
N CYS A 23 15.20 7.01 -8.14
CA CYS A 23 15.28 8.18 -9.00
C CYS A 23 16.10 9.34 -8.39
N SER A 24 16.29 9.40 -7.07
CA SER A 24 17.08 10.45 -6.42
C SER A 24 18.60 10.28 -6.61
N CYS A 25 19.04 9.10 -7.08
CA CYS A 25 20.44 8.81 -7.42
C CYS A 25 20.77 8.94 -8.92
N SER A 26 19.81 9.39 -9.75
CA SER A 26 20.06 9.62 -11.17
C SER A 26 19.68 11.04 -11.58
N SER A 27 20.71 11.88 -11.78
CA SER A 27 20.59 13.18 -12.44
C SER A 27 19.73 13.09 -13.71
N PRO A 28 18.95 14.14 -14.05
CA PRO A 28 17.87 14.04 -15.02
C PRO A 28 18.42 13.80 -16.41
N LYS A 29 18.32 12.57 -16.91
CA LYS A 29 18.39 12.32 -18.35
C LYS A 29 16.98 12.42 -18.92
N SER A 30 16.71 13.60 -19.45
CA SER A 30 15.82 13.77 -20.60
C SER A 30 16.04 12.62 -21.59
N ARG A 31 14.97 11.87 -21.90
CA ARG A 31 14.52 11.58 -23.27
C ARG A 31 13.31 10.65 -23.28
N HIS A 32 12.35 11.03 -24.12
CA HIS A 32 11.25 10.21 -24.64
C HIS A 32 11.64 8.75 -24.90
N SER A 33 10.74 7.81 -24.58
CA SER A 33 10.45 6.70 -25.48
C SER A 33 9.04 6.13 -25.28
N THR A 34 8.38 5.94 -26.41
CA THR A 34 7.10 5.28 -26.61
C THR A 34 7.29 3.78 -26.49
N ILE A 35 6.50 3.10 -25.64
CA ILE A 35 6.29 1.65 -25.76
C ILE A 35 4.82 1.35 -25.51
N GLU A 36 4.12 1.03 -26.60
CA GLU A 36 2.87 0.28 -26.56
C GLU A 36 3.17 -1.16 -26.09
N ARG A 37 2.51 -1.60 -25.01
CA ARG A 37 2.28 -3.01 -24.71
C ARG A 37 0.86 -3.18 -24.21
N GLY A 38 0.09 -3.92 -24.99
CA GLY A 38 -1.34 -4.13 -24.79
C GLY A 38 -1.70 -4.91 -23.52
N SER A 39 -2.93 -4.62 -23.09
CA SER A 39 -3.89 -5.50 -22.43
C SER A 39 -3.47 -6.17 -21.11
N PHE A 40 -3.78 -5.50 -20.00
CA PHE A 40 -4.69 -5.96 -18.94
C PHE A 40 -5.04 -4.74 -18.06
N ARG A 41 -5.63 -3.71 -18.69
CA ARG A 41 -6.11 -2.49 -18.03
C ARG A 41 -7.47 -2.78 -17.39
N LEU A 42 -7.53 -3.78 -16.52
CA LEU A 42 -8.69 -3.99 -15.66
C LEU A 42 -8.66 -2.95 -14.55
N LYS A 43 -9.28 -1.79 -14.83
CA LYS A 43 -9.78 -0.78 -13.87
C LYS A 43 -8.84 -0.44 -12.69
N LEU A 44 -7.56 -0.18 -12.97
CA LEU A 44 -6.71 0.59 -12.04
C LEU A 44 -7.21 2.04 -11.87
N GLU A 45 -7.99 2.51 -12.84
CA GLU A 45 -8.65 3.83 -12.86
C GLU A 45 -9.65 4.04 -11.71
N SER A 46 -10.11 2.97 -11.06
CA SER A 46 -11.06 3.07 -9.95
C SER A 46 -10.41 3.33 -8.59
N LEU A 47 -9.08 3.16 -8.44
CA LEU A 47 -8.38 3.49 -7.20
C LEU A 47 -7.51 4.73 -7.35
N THR A 48 -6.97 4.99 -8.55
CA THR A 48 -6.31 6.26 -8.85
C THR A 48 -7.30 7.43 -8.95
N SER A 49 -8.60 7.20 -9.20
CA SER A 49 -9.63 8.24 -9.06
C SER A 49 -10.07 8.48 -7.61
N ILE A 50 -9.93 7.48 -6.72
CA ILE A 50 -10.15 7.64 -5.27
C ILE A 50 -8.96 8.38 -4.63
N THR A 51 -7.75 8.24 -5.21
CA THR A 51 -6.52 8.83 -4.65
C THR A 51 -5.83 9.89 -5.51
N GLY A 52 -6.44 10.37 -6.60
CA GLY A 52 -5.99 11.56 -7.35
C GLY A 52 -4.50 11.63 -7.73
N ALA A 53 -3.87 10.50 -8.05
CA ALA A 53 -2.41 10.42 -8.21
C ALA A 53 -1.92 10.96 -9.57
N LYS A 54 -1.79 12.29 -9.67
CA LYS A 54 -0.76 12.96 -10.47
C LYS A 54 0.21 13.59 -9.48
N SER A 55 1.46 13.10 -9.43
CA SER A 55 2.52 13.55 -8.52
C SER A 55 2.06 13.80 -7.08
N ARG A 56 1.39 12.83 -6.45
CA ARG A 56 1.03 12.98 -5.05
C ARG A 56 2.30 12.88 -4.22
N ASP A 57 2.60 13.94 -3.48
CA ASP A 57 3.65 13.96 -2.47
C ASP A 57 3.58 12.66 -1.66
N HIS A 58 4.71 11.95 -1.56
CA HIS A 58 4.76 10.64 -0.91
C HIS A 58 4.23 10.70 0.53
N ARG A 59 4.39 11.87 1.17
CA ARG A 59 3.82 12.21 2.48
C ARG A 59 2.29 12.18 2.48
N MET A 60 1.65 12.71 1.44
CA MET A 60 0.18 12.70 1.34
C MET A 60 -0.37 11.27 1.21
N MET A 61 0.38 10.37 0.58
CA MET A 61 0.00 8.95 0.57
C MET A 61 0.11 8.33 1.96
N ALA A 62 1.18 8.61 2.70
CA ALA A 62 1.34 8.14 4.08
C ALA A 62 0.18 8.62 4.99
N PHE A 63 -0.16 9.91 4.91
CA PHE A 63 -1.28 10.47 5.67
C PHE A 63 -2.64 9.89 5.27
N ASP A 64 -2.89 9.68 3.98
CA ASP A 64 -4.13 9.08 3.53
C ASP A 64 -4.26 7.64 4.02
N LEU A 65 -3.17 6.86 3.98
CA LEU A 65 -3.16 5.49 4.52
C LEU A 65 -3.46 5.51 6.02
N TYR A 66 -2.83 6.41 6.76
CA TYR A 66 -3.09 6.56 8.19
C TYR A 66 -4.55 6.92 8.48
N LYS A 67 -5.07 7.99 7.88
CA LYS A 67 -6.44 8.48 8.14
C LYS A 67 -7.53 7.51 7.72
N ASN A 68 -7.32 6.74 6.64
CA ASN A 68 -8.36 5.85 6.13
C ASN A 68 -8.36 4.46 6.78
N TYR A 69 -7.21 3.98 7.28
CA TYR A 69 -7.07 2.59 7.73
C TYR A 69 -6.49 2.41 9.12
N LEU A 70 -5.75 3.38 9.67
CA LEU A 70 -4.98 3.17 10.90
C LEU A 70 -5.43 4.06 12.05
N ALA A 71 -5.90 5.28 11.77
CA ALA A 71 -6.38 6.19 12.78
C ALA A 71 -7.55 5.58 13.57
N VAL A 72 -7.63 5.88 14.86
CA VAL A 72 -8.75 5.43 15.70
C VAL A 72 -10.04 6.02 15.14
N GLY A 73 -11.03 5.18 14.83
CA GLY A 73 -12.27 5.60 14.20
C GLY A 73 -12.15 5.85 12.69
N ALA A 74 -11.09 5.36 12.04
CA ALA A 74 -10.93 5.43 10.61
C ALA A 74 -12.08 4.70 9.87
N PRO A 75 -12.51 5.20 8.70
CA PRO A 75 -13.65 4.62 7.97
C PRO A 75 -13.42 3.18 7.53
N LEU A 76 -12.16 2.77 7.33
CA LEU A 76 -11.75 1.42 6.97
C LEU A 76 -10.69 0.91 7.96
N GLU A 77 -10.85 1.23 9.24
CA GLU A 77 -9.91 0.84 10.30
C GLU A 77 -9.58 -0.66 10.25
N VAL A 78 -8.29 -0.98 10.13
CA VAL A 78 -7.81 -2.37 10.10
C VAL A 78 -7.44 -2.84 11.50
N ASN A 79 -7.74 -4.11 11.78
CA ASN A 79 -7.42 -4.69 13.07
C ASN A 79 -5.94 -5.07 13.14
N LEU A 80 -5.14 -4.25 13.82
CA LEU A 80 -3.71 -4.47 14.07
C LEU A 80 -3.46 -4.82 15.54
N SER A 81 -2.34 -5.48 15.82
CA SER A 81 -1.89 -5.66 17.20
C SER A 81 -1.58 -4.31 17.84
N GLY A 82 -1.81 -4.20 19.16
CA GLY A 82 -1.66 -2.96 19.91
C GLY A 82 -0.27 -2.33 19.80
N GLU A 83 0.79 -3.15 19.73
CA GLU A 83 2.17 -2.67 19.55
C GLU A 83 2.38 -1.98 18.20
N ILE A 84 1.96 -2.63 17.09
CA ILE A 84 2.12 -2.09 15.73
C ILE A 84 1.29 -0.81 15.55
N SER A 85 0.08 -0.80 16.11
CA SER A 85 -0.81 0.37 16.08
C SER A 85 -0.22 1.54 16.89
N ALA A 86 0.29 1.29 18.10
CA ALA A 86 0.87 2.32 18.96
C ALA A 86 2.06 3.03 18.32
N ASP A 87 2.97 2.30 17.68
CA ASP A 87 4.14 2.88 17.00
C ASP A 87 3.73 3.83 15.86
N LEU A 88 2.73 3.42 15.07
CA LEU A 88 2.20 4.23 13.97
C LEU A 88 1.44 5.45 14.49
N HIS A 89 0.63 5.31 15.54
CA HIS A 89 -0.04 6.45 16.17
C HIS A 89 0.95 7.46 16.73
N LEU A 90 1.96 7.01 17.48
CA LEU A 90 2.97 7.90 18.05
C LEU A 90 3.68 8.71 16.97
N LEU A 91 4.07 8.04 15.87
CA LEU A 91 4.74 8.71 14.75
C LEU A 91 3.83 9.74 14.08
N PHE A 92 2.59 9.37 13.74
CA PHE A 92 1.67 10.28 13.06
C PHE A 92 1.18 11.41 13.98
N ASP A 93 1.00 11.14 15.28
CA ASP A 93 0.66 12.16 16.26
C ASP A 93 1.77 13.19 16.36
N GLN A 94 3.05 12.78 16.48
CA GLN A 94 4.20 13.71 16.50
C GLN A 94 4.21 14.64 15.28
N VAL A 95 4.03 14.07 14.08
CA VAL A 95 4.02 14.85 12.84
C VAL A 95 2.79 15.77 12.74
N MET A 96 1.64 15.38 13.30
CA MET A 96 0.40 16.18 13.28
C MET A 96 0.33 17.24 14.39
N SER A 97 0.83 16.96 15.59
CA SER A 97 0.81 17.86 16.75
C SER A 97 1.78 19.03 16.57
N ASP A 98 2.89 18.84 15.86
CA ASP A 98 3.81 19.93 15.53
C ASP A 98 3.30 20.80 14.36
N GLY A 99 2.16 20.43 13.75
CA GLY A 99 1.40 21.19 12.76
C GLY A 99 0.59 22.36 13.32
N THR A 100 0.82 22.80 14.57
CA THR A 100 0.37 24.13 15.01
C THR A 100 0.93 25.21 14.07
N VAL A 101 0.00 25.90 13.41
CA VAL A 101 0.21 27.04 12.50
C VAL A 101 1.47 27.83 12.88
N GLY A 102 2.52 27.68 12.07
CA GLY A 102 3.72 28.52 12.13
C GLY A 102 5.02 27.88 12.64
N LYS A 103 5.04 26.60 13.06
CA LYS A 103 6.31 25.90 13.33
C LYS A 103 6.70 24.99 12.17
N ILE A 104 7.91 25.25 11.64
CA ILE A 104 8.60 24.38 10.70
C ILE A 104 8.87 23.08 11.45
N VAL A 105 8.07 22.06 11.19
CA VAL A 105 8.29 20.73 11.75
C VAL A 105 9.70 20.26 11.34
N PRO A 106 10.47 19.67 12.27
CA PRO A 106 11.81 19.20 11.98
C PRO A 106 11.84 18.27 10.77
N GLU A 107 12.61 18.65 9.75
CA GLU A 107 12.95 17.83 8.58
C GLU A 107 13.21 16.33 8.89
N PRO A 108 13.90 15.95 10.00
CA PRO A 108 14.14 14.53 10.32
C PRO A 108 12.89 13.70 10.66
N GLU A 109 11.82 14.28 11.19
CA GLU A 109 10.60 13.53 11.55
C GLU A 109 9.72 13.28 10.33
N TYR A 110 9.71 14.22 9.38
CA TYR A 110 9.08 14.02 8.08
C TYR A 110 9.77 13.01 7.19
N GLN A 111 11.09 12.83 7.34
CA GLN A 111 11.81 11.80 6.61
C GLN A 111 11.30 10.40 6.97
N LYS A 112 10.86 10.19 8.22
CA LYS A 112 10.37 8.89 8.71
C LYS A 112 9.04 8.49 8.05
N ILE A 113 8.14 9.45 7.79
CA ILE A 113 6.88 9.14 7.09
C ILE A 113 7.06 8.90 5.58
N CYS A 114 8.25 9.17 5.05
CA CYS A 114 8.62 8.85 3.68
C CYS A 114 9.37 7.51 3.54
N ASP A 115 9.61 6.80 4.65
CA ASP A 115 10.28 5.51 4.63
C ASP A 115 9.43 4.49 3.86
N PRO A 116 9.94 3.84 2.79
CA PRO A 116 9.26 2.75 2.10
C PRO A 116 8.74 1.64 3.03
N LEU A 117 9.42 1.44 4.16
CA LEU A 117 9.13 0.40 5.13
C LEU A 117 8.20 0.87 6.25
N LEU A 118 7.71 2.11 6.22
CA LEU A 118 6.83 2.70 7.24
C LEU A 118 5.68 1.78 7.66
N PHE A 119 5.00 1.19 6.67
CA PHE A 119 3.85 0.31 6.92
C PHE A 119 4.20 -1.18 6.86
N GLU A 120 5.47 -1.57 6.77
CA GLU A 120 5.86 -2.95 6.48
C GLU A 120 5.42 -3.93 7.59
N SER A 121 5.56 -3.54 8.86
CA SER A 121 5.10 -4.36 9.99
C SER A 121 3.59 -4.55 9.98
N ALA A 122 2.82 -3.47 9.79
CA ALA A 122 1.36 -3.54 9.67
C ALA A 122 0.92 -4.36 8.44
N ARG A 123 1.57 -4.16 7.29
CA ARG A 123 1.32 -4.90 6.05
C ARG A 123 1.58 -6.40 6.24
N LYS A 124 2.68 -6.77 6.91
CA LYS A 124 2.99 -8.17 7.24
C LYS A 124 1.94 -8.78 8.17
N SER A 125 1.56 -8.06 9.24
CA SER A 125 0.53 -8.51 10.17
C SER A 125 -0.80 -8.79 9.47
N ILE A 126 -1.28 -7.84 8.68
CA ILE A 126 -2.51 -8.00 7.89
C ILE A 126 -2.37 -9.09 6.83
N GLY A 127 -1.20 -9.20 6.20
CA GLY A 127 -0.89 -10.29 5.26
C GLY A 127 -1.00 -11.68 5.90
N LEU A 128 -0.52 -11.83 7.14
CA LEU A 128 -0.68 -13.06 7.92
C LEU A 128 -2.15 -13.33 8.22
N LEU A 129 -2.90 -12.33 8.66
CA LEU A 129 -4.34 -12.45 8.92
C LEU A 129 -5.12 -12.87 7.67
N ILE A 130 -4.81 -12.26 6.52
CA ILE A 130 -5.40 -12.65 5.23
C ILE A 130 -5.06 -14.12 4.91
N ALA A 131 -3.81 -14.53 5.12
CA ALA A 131 -3.36 -15.89 4.80
C ALA A 131 -3.93 -16.95 5.75
N SER A 132 -4.10 -16.63 7.03
CA SER A 132 -4.51 -17.58 8.07
C SER A 132 -6.03 -17.70 8.23
N ASP A 133 -6.78 -16.63 7.97
CA ASP A 133 -8.23 -16.60 8.17
C ASP A 133 -9.00 -16.38 6.86
N MET A 134 -8.78 -15.24 6.21
CA MET A 134 -9.61 -14.82 5.07
C MET A 134 -9.47 -15.77 3.86
N LEU A 135 -8.24 -16.17 3.54
CA LEU A 135 -7.95 -17.00 2.37
C LEU A 135 -8.46 -18.45 2.53
N PRO A 136 -8.28 -19.15 3.67
CA PRO A 136 -8.92 -20.44 3.90
C PRO A 136 -10.43 -20.40 3.78
N ARG A 137 -11.08 -19.40 4.37
CA ARG A 137 -12.54 -19.21 4.27
C ARG A 137 -12.98 -18.96 2.84
N PHE A 138 -12.26 -18.11 2.10
CA PHE A 138 -12.50 -17.88 0.68
C PHE A 138 -12.41 -19.17 -0.16
N LYS A 139 -11.44 -20.04 0.13
CA LYS A 139 -11.28 -21.32 -0.59
C LYS A 139 -12.42 -22.31 -0.33
N GLN A 140 -13.11 -22.17 0.81
CA GLN A 140 -14.22 -23.05 1.21
C GLN A 140 -15.58 -22.50 0.77
N ASP A 141 -15.70 -21.18 0.63
CA ASP A 141 -16.91 -20.53 0.12
C ASP A 141 -17.23 -20.99 -1.32
N PRO A 142 -18.50 -21.30 -1.67
CA PRO A 142 -18.85 -21.79 -3.00
C PRO A 142 -18.42 -20.88 -4.15
N LYS A 143 -18.51 -19.55 -3.98
CA LYS A 143 -18.07 -18.59 -5.00
C LYS A 143 -16.55 -18.52 -5.04
N GLY A 144 -15.90 -18.46 -3.88
CA GLY A 144 -14.45 -18.38 -3.80
C GLY A 144 -13.72 -19.63 -4.25
N LYS A 145 -14.29 -20.82 -4.02
CA LYS A 145 -13.76 -22.13 -4.46
C LYS A 145 -13.59 -22.21 -5.97
N GLY A 146 -14.59 -21.75 -6.73
CA GLY A 146 -14.54 -21.72 -8.20
C GLY A 146 -13.42 -20.79 -8.70
N ILE A 147 -13.41 -19.55 -8.19
CA ILE A 147 -12.39 -18.54 -8.54
C ILE A 147 -10.97 -19.04 -8.19
N TRP A 148 -10.81 -19.69 -7.04
CA TRP A 148 -9.52 -20.23 -6.62
C TRP A 148 -9.04 -21.38 -7.52
N ALA A 149 -9.95 -22.25 -7.95
CA ALA A 149 -9.62 -23.34 -8.87
C ALA A 149 -9.16 -22.80 -10.23
N ASP A 150 -9.80 -21.74 -10.73
CA ASP A 150 -9.42 -21.05 -11.96
C ASP A 150 -8.04 -20.39 -11.83
N PHE A 151 -7.81 -19.68 -10.73
CA PHE A 151 -6.52 -19.07 -10.44
C PHE A 151 -5.39 -20.12 -10.44
N ARG A 152 -5.61 -21.27 -9.77
CA ARG A 152 -4.63 -22.37 -9.74
C ARG A 152 -4.34 -22.93 -11.13
N ARG A 153 -5.37 -23.14 -11.95
CA ARG A 153 -5.21 -23.61 -13.33
C ARG A 153 -4.32 -22.67 -14.15
N VAL A 154 -4.54 -21.36 -14.06
CA VAL A 154 -3.74 -20.35 -14.77
C VAL A 154 -2.30 -20.32 -14.24
N ALA A 155 -2.11 -20.38 -12.93
CA ALA A 155 -0.79 -20.38 -12.32
C ALA A 155 0.04 -21.61 -12.71
N ASP A 156 -0.58 -22.78 -12.70
CA ASP A 156 0.06 -24.05 -13.07
C ASP A 156 0.38 -24.10 -14.58
N ALA A 157 -0.45 -23.49 -15.43
CA ALA A 157 -0.20 -23.36 -16.87
C ALA A 157 1.01 -22.45 -17.17
N LYS A 158 1.14 -21.31 -16.47
CA LYS A 158 2.33 -20.44 -16.61
C LYS A 158 3.61 -21.16 -16.23
N LYS A 159 3.60 -21.90 -15.13
CA LYS A 159 4.78 -22.64 -14.65
C LYS A 159 5.26 -23.74 -15.62
N LYS A 160 4.38 -24.25 -16.48
CA LYS A 160 4.72 -25.22 -17.54
C LYS A 160 5.24 -24.56 -18.81
N SER A 161 4.93 -23.29 -19.05
CA SER A 161 5.40 -22.53 -20.21
C SER A 161 6.80 -21.95 -20.04
N ASP A 162 7.26 -21.78 -18.79
CA ASP A 162 8.58 -21.24 -18.45
C ASP A 162 9.65 -22.34 -18.28
N LYS A 163 9.35 -23.58 -18.66
CA LYS A 163 10.24 -24.75 -18.66
C LYS A 163 10.48 -25.22 -20.08
#